data_AF-A0A165EH70-F1
#
_entry.id   AF-A0A165EH70-F1
#
_cell.length_a   1.000
_cell.length_b   1.000
_cell.length_c   1.000
_cell.angle_alpha   90.00
_cell.angle_beta   90.00
_cell.angle_gamma   90.00
#
_symmetry.space_group_name_H-M   'P 1'
#
loop_
_entity.id
_entity.type
_entity.pdbx_description
1 polymer ?
#
loop_
_entity_poly.entity_id
_entity_poly.type
_entity_poly.pdbx_seq_one_letter_code
_entity_poly.pdbx_strand_id
1 'polypeptide(L)'
;MIVRVAFTVDVEALSATIFAAVAAHSFHIFDLTLNVPIDLVDAVFSALRNDMSILRRLTIRLSSDSSELAVPDLPHDLIYKWASSGIRYLELSNIRIPLGPLPALPSVISLNYDLPPAPHDEALGSMFPNLRTLVLGGEFVEEYHRSCIGFCSSVSFLQFGSSLTEVVSSLSLASVPHVAVLSPPAHIAQVLFNHLDGDLEAHLVDAGGSVFRVVVVSRLSSYARNFIEGTQDYGTVFQPLCIFQQTSFFERVTHLSISPSVWDMMVVHYPRFPWITVLGICGDTDQEDLAVDVSAPLECTRLRTLSLRTNSATGSRIDLTQVRVSMRRVLVGVTYPLMLHLAEDITLLNDCDGAGDIFVRTDVDPFL
;
A
#
# COMPACT_ATOMS: atom_id res chain seq x y z
N MET A 1 8.66 -32.55 2.50
CA MET A 1 7.53 -31.77 3.06
C MET A 1 7.99 -30.34 3.19
N ILE A 2 7.15 -29.35 2.87
CA ILE A 2 7.46 -27.93 3.04
C ILE A 2 6.54 -27.40 4.14
N VAL A 3 7.10 -26.75 5.16
CA VAL A 3 6.34 -26.21 6.28
C VAL A 3 6.40 -24.68 6.27
N ARG A 4 5.23 -24.04 6.43
CA ARG A 4 5.12 -22.61 6.78
C ARG A 4 4.86 -22.53 8.28
N VAL A 5 5.57 -21.66 8.99
CA VAL A 5 5.53 -21.60 10.45
C VAL A 5 5.45 -20.13 10.90
N ALA A 6 4.41 -19.80 11.65
CA ALA A 6 4.26 -18.49 12.26
C ALA A 6 4.06 -18.65 13.77
N PHE A 7 4.85 -17.92 14.56
CA PHE A 7 4.75 -17.89 16.00
C PHE A 7 4.62 -16.43 16.49
N THR A 8 3.69 -16.23 17.40
CA THR A 8 3.71 -15.11 18.35
C THR A 8 3.96 -15.73 19.72
N VAL A 9 4.96 -15.23 20.45
CA VAL A 9 5.43 -15.83 21.69
C VAL A 9 5.33 -14.82 22.83
N ASP A 10 4.43 -15.08 23.76
CA ASP A 10 3.97 -14.12 24.78
C ASP A 10 4.37 -14.53 26.22
N VAL A 11 5.11 -15.64 26.37
CA VAL A 11 5.49 -16.23 27.67
C VAL A 11 6.86 -16.93 27.59
N GLU A 12 7.77 -16.61 28.51
CA GLU A 12 9.13 -17.18 28.62
C GLU A 12 9.14 -18.72 28.56
N ALA A 13 8.26 -19.38 29.32
CA ALA A 13 8.22 -20.84 29.43
C ALA A 13 7.86 -21.54 28.10
N LEU A 14 7.12 -20.86 27.21
CA LEU A 14 6.82 -21.36 25.87
C LEU A 14 7.96 -21.04 24.90
N SER A 15 8.65 -19.92 25.08
CA SER A 15 9.69 -19.44 24.16
C SER A 15 10.84 -20.43 24.01
N ALA A 16 11.38 -20.94 25.13
CA ALA A 16 12.47 -21.93 25.11
C ALA A 16 12.11 -23.20 24.32
N THR A 17 10.86 -23.67 24.43
CA THR A 17 10.38 -24.85 23.69
C THR A 17 10.21 -24.54 22.20
N ILE A 18 9.64 -23.38 21.85
CA ILE A 18 9.42 -22.95 20.47
C ILE A 18 10.76 -22.71 19.77
N PHE A 19 11.71 -22.02 20.39
CA PHE A 19 13.04 -21.76 19.83
C PHE A 19 13.87 -23.04 19.66
N ALA A 20 13.78 -23.99 20.60
CA ALA A 20 14.38 -25.32 20.43
C ALA A 20 13.78 -26.08 19.23
N ALA A 21 12.47 -26.01 19.02
CA ALA A 21 11.81 -26.61 17.86
C ALA A 21 12.18 -25.92 16.53
N VAL A 22 12.25 -24.59 16.50
CA VAL A 22 12.74 -23.81 15.33
C VAL A 22 14.17 -24.21 14.99
N ALA A 23 15.07 -24.30 15.98
CA ALA A 23 16.44 -24.74 15.79
C ALA A 23 16.50 -26.18 15.24
N ALA A 24 15.74 -27.10 15.83
CA ALA A 24 15.74 -28.52 15.48
C ALA A 24 15.08 -28.84 14.11
N HIS A 25 14.23 -27.95 13.59
CA HIS A 25 13.50 -28.15 12.33
C HIS A 25 13.79 -27.10 11.24
N SER A 26 14.75 -26.21 11.47
CA SER A 26 15.21 -25.14 10.55
C SER A 26 15.25 -25.54 9.07
N PHE A 27 15.84 -26.70 8.75
CA PHE A 27 15.92 -27.28 7.40
C PHE A 27 14.58 -27.77 6.79
N HIS A 28 13.45 -27.53 7.46
CA HIS A 28 12.08 -27.76 6.96
C HIS A 28 11.23 -26.48 6.89
N ILE A 29 11.73 -25.36 7.39
CA ILE A 29 11.00 -24.09 7.46
C ILE A 29 11.26 -23.27 6.19
N PHE A 30 10.21 -23.05 5.41
CA PHE A 30 10.25 -22.25 4.17
C PHE A 30 9.81 -20.79 4.40
N ASP A 31 8.94 -20.59 5.37
CA ASP A 31 8.37 -19.30 5.76
C ASP A 31 8.36 -19.25 7.30
N LEU A 32 9.00 -18.24 7.89
CA LEU A 32 9.17 -18.09 9.34
C LEU A 32 8.79 -16.68 9.80
N THR A 33 7.76 -16.58 10.64
CA THR A 33 7.40 -15.35 11.36
C THR A 33 7.62 -15.54 12.86
N LEU A 34 8.37 -14.62 13.47
CA LEU A 34 8.62 -14.52 14.91
C LEU A 34 8.20 -13.12 15.40
N ASN A 35 7.09 -13.03 16.12
CA ASN A 35 6.74 -11.85 16.93
C ASN A 35 7.03 -12.18 18.41
N VAL A 36 7.97 -11.47 19.03
CA VAL A 36 8.59 -11.89 20.30
C VAL A 36 9.04 -10.67 21.14
N PRO A 37 8.97 -10.72 22.48
CA PRO A 37 9.59 -9.73 23.36
C PRO A 37 11.10 -9.55 23.12
N ILE A 38 11.58 -8.31 23.25
CA ILE A 38 12.95 -7.87 22.97
C ILE A 38 14.00 -8.52 23.89
N ASP A 39 13.64 -8.86 25.12
CA ASP A 39 14.47 -9.60 26.10
C ASP A 39 14.82 -11.03 25.63
N LEU A 40 13.99 -11.63 24.77
CA LEU A 40 14.22 -12.97 24.22
C LEU A 40 15.15 -12.98 22.99
N VAL A 41 15.72 -11.83 22.60
CA VAL A 41 16.48 -11.69 21.34
C VAL A 41 17.67 -12.65 21.23
N ASP A 42 18.39 -12.93 22.31
CA ASP A 42 19.51 -13.89 22.28
C ASP A 42 19.04 -15.32 21.97
N ALA A 43 17.86 -15.70 22.45
CA ALA A 43 17.27 -17.01 22.16
C ALA A 43 16.79 -17.11 20.70
N VAL A 44 16.22 -16.02 20.16
CA VAL A 44 15.86 -15.87 18.75
C VAL A 44 17.09 -16.02 17.85
N PHE A 45 18.13 -15.21 18.09
CA PHE A 45 19.36 -15.24 17.32
C PHE A 45 20.06 -16.59 17.43
N SER A 46 20.06 -17.22 18.60
CA SER A 46 20.58 -18.58 18.80
C SER A 46 19.83 -19.62 17.96
N ALA A 47 18.49 -19.61 17.94
CA ALA A 47 17.69 -20.53 17.13
C ALA A 47 17.89 -20.36 15.61
N LEU A 48 18.12 -19.12 15.16
CA LEU A 48 18.38 -18.79 13.76
C LEU A 48 19.79 -19.15 13.28
N ARG A 49 20.69 -19.66 14.14
CA ARG A 49 22.07 -20.04 13.77
C ARG A 49 22.20 -21.37 13.02
N ASN A 50 21.17 -22.21 13.01
CA ASN A 50 21.17 -23.51 12.30
C ASN A 50 20.93 -23.36 10.79
N ASP A 51 21.03 -24.45 10.02
CA ASP A 51 20.85 -24.38 8.56
C ASP A 51 19.41 -24.04 8.17
N MET A 52 19.27 -22.93 7.46
CA MET A 52 18.02 -22.38 6.93
C MET A 52 18.01 -22.42 5.39
N SER A 53 18.71 -23.38 4.77
CA SER A 53 18.94 -23.49 3.32
C SER A 53 17.70 -23.40 2.43
N ILE A 54 16.51 -23.80 2.91
CA ILE A 54 15.24 -23.70 2.16
C ILE A 54 14.38 -22.47 2.50
N LEU A 55 14.76 -21.67 3.50
CA LEU A 55 14.00 -20.51 3.98
C LEU A 55 13.90 -19.42 2.90
N ARG A 56 12.68 -18.91 2.65
CA ARG A 56 12.40 -17.88 1.63
C ARG A 56 11.80 -16.60 2.17
N ARG A 57 11.02 -16.66 3.26
CA ARG A 57 10.58 -15.49 4.03
C ARG A 57 11.04 -15.61 5.47
N LEU A 58 11.57 -14.53 6.01
CA LEU A 58 11.92 -14.36 7.41
C LEU A 58 11.36 -13.02 7.90
N THR A 59 10.44 -13.07 8.86
CA THR A 59 9.93 -11.92 9.59
C THR A 59 10.35 -12.05 11.06
N ILE A 60 11.09 -11.07 11.57
CA ILE A 60 11.43 -10.95 13.00
C ILE A 60 10.95 -9.58 13.48
N ARG A 61 10.06 -9.56 14.47
CA ARG A 61 9.59 -8.33 15.11
C ARG A 61 9.81 -8.43 16.61
N LEU A 62 10.63 -7.53 17.15
CA LEU A 62 10.84 -7.41 18.59
C LEU A 62 9.84 -6.41 19.18
N SER A 63 9.03 -6.86 20.14
CA SER A 63 8.15 -5.99 20.92
C SER A 63 8.84 -5.51 22.20
N SER A 64 8.61 -4.25 22.58
CA SER A 64 9.13 -3.67 23.81
C SER A 64 8.05 -2.85 24.50
N ASP A 65 7.79 -3.15 25.78
CA ASP A 65 6.89 -2.38 26.64
C ASP A 65 7.56 -1.10 27.20
N SER A 66 8.85 -0.91 26.93
CA SER A 66 9.64 0.25 27.37
C SER A 66 10.36 0.91 26.18
N SER A 67 10.28 2.24 26.13
CA SER A 67 11.05 3.08 25.19
C SER A 67 12.52 3.23 25.58
N GLU A 68 12.95 2.72 26.74
CA GLU A 68 14.34 2.83 27.23
C GLU A 68 15.23 1.64 26.83
N LEU A 69 14.68 0.57 26.26
CA LEU A 69 15.46 -0.63 25.90
C LEU A 69 16.24 -0.43 24.59
N ALA A 70 17.56 -0.62 24.68
CA ALA A 70 18.48 -0.44 23.57
C ALA A 70 18.23 -1.47 22.45
N VAL A 71 17.94 -0.99 21.24
CA VAL A 71 17.64 -1.84 20.08
C VAL A 71 18.84 -2.74 19.76
N PRO A 72 18.68 -4.08 19.68
CA PRO A 72 19.79 -5.01 19.44
C PRO A 72 20.28 -4.98 17.99
N ASP A 73 21.58 -5.20 17.78
CA ASP A 73 22.20 -5.40 16.47
C ASP A 73 22.04 -6.85 15.98
N LEU A 74 21.82 -7.08 14.68
CA LEU A 74 21.94 -8.40 14.08
C LEU A 74 23.38 -8.94 14.22
N PRO A 75 23.59 -10.17 14.73
CA PRO A 75 24.91 -10.79 14.76
C PRO A 75 25.46 -11.00 13.34
N HIS A 76 26.69 -10.55 13.08
CA HIS A 76 27.35 -10.74 11.78
C HIS A 76 27.36 -12.21 11.33
N ASP A 77 27.44 -13.18 12.27
CA ASP A 77 27.44 -14.62 11.93
C ASP A 77 26.11 -15.12 11.34
N LEU A 78 24.98 -14.47 11.68
CA LEU A 78 23.70 -14.71 11.00
C LEU A 78 23.70 -14.11 9.60
N ILE A 79 24.20 -12.88 9.45
CA ILE A 79 24.25 -12.18 8.15
C ILE A 79 25.12 -12.95 7.14
N TYR A 80 26.28 -13.48 7.55
CA TYR A 80 27.11 -14.35 6.71
C TYR A 80 26.42 -15.67 6.31
N LYS A 81 25.61 -16.27 7.19
CA LYS A 81 24.78 -17.43 6.82
C LYS A 81 23.68 -17.04 5.85
N TRP A 82 22.97 -15.94 6.09
CA TRP A 82 21.88 -15.45 5.25
C TRP A 82 22.34 -15.05 3.85
N ALA A 83 23.57 -14.53 3.69
CA ALA A 83 24.18 -14.29 2.37
C ALA A 83 24.32 -15.54 1.50
N SER A 84 24.44 -16.73 2.11
CA SER A 84 24.43 -18.03 1.43
C SER A 84 23.04 -18.69 1.32
N SER A 85 22.01 -18.05 1.90
CA SER A 85 20.67 -18.64 2.08
C SER A 85 19.72 -18.34 0.92
N GLY A 86 18.57 -19.04 0.94
CA GLY A 86 17.50 -18.85 -0.02
C GLY A 86 16.61 -17.60 0.19
N ILE A 87 16.82 -16.81 1.24
CA ILE A 87 15.87 -15.76 1.70
C ILE A 87 15.63 -14.72 0.59
N ARG A 88 14.34 -14.45 0.30
CA ARG A 88 13.87 -13.48 -0.71
C ARG A 88 13.12 -12.30 -0.10
N TYR A 89 12.41 -12.56 0.99
CA TYR A 89 11.60 -11.60 1.73
C TYR A 89 12.16 -11.53 3.15
N LEU A 90 12.66 -10.36 3.53
CA LEU A 90 13.20 -10.10 4.85
C LEU A 90 12.39 -8.99 5.51
N GLU A 91 11.99 -9.19 6.75
CA GLU A 91 11.31 -8.20 7.57
C GLU A 91 11.95 -8.17 8.95
N LEU A 92 12.34 -6.97 9.38
CA LEU A 92 13.04 -6.70 10.63
C LEU A 92 12.40 -5.47 11.29
N SER A 93 11.79 -5.66 12.46
CA SER A 93 11.24 -4.58 13.28
C SER A 93 11.91 -4.54 14.65
N ASN A 94 12.32 -3.33 15.08
CA ASN A 94 13.12 -3.09 16.29
C ASN A 94 14.41 -3.93 16.36
N ILE A 95 15.16 -3.96 15.25
CA ILE A 95 16.48 -4.61 15.15
C ILE A 95 17.38 -3.70 14.31
N ARG A 96 18.62 -3.45 14.76
CA ARG A 96 19.65 -2.72 13.99
C ARG A 96 20.41 -3.65 13.06
N ILE A 97 20.59 -3.22 11.81
CA ILE A 97 21.63 -3.79 10.93
C ILE A 97 22.99 -3.23 11.41
N PRO A 98 23.97 -4.09 11.78
CA PRO A 98 25.22 -3.67 12.39
C PRO A 98 26.12 -2.92 11.42
N LEU A 99 26.99 -2.08 11.97
CA LEU A 99 28.01 -1.37 11.21
C LEU A 99 29.16 -2.29 10.75
N GLY A 100 29.92 -1.81 9.76
CA GLY A 100 31.10 -2.48 9.22
C GLY A 100 30.88 -3.24 7.89
N PRO A 101 31.89 -4.01 7.43
CA PRO A 101 31.83 -4.70 6.14
C PRO A 101 30.90 -5.92 6.19
N LEU A 102 29.67 -5.75 5.71
CA LEU A 102 28.69 -6.82 5.56
C LEU A 102 28.79 -7.50 4.18
N PRO A 103 28.50 -8.82 4.09
CA PRO A 103 28.34 -9.49 2.81
C PRO A 103 27.06 -9.02 2.12
N ALA A 104 27.00 -9.12 0.80
CA ALA A 104 25.76 -8.93 0.06
C ALA A 104 24.81 -10.13 0.26
N LEU A 105 23.50 -9.86 0.33
CA LEU A 105 22.41 -10.84 0.31
C LEU A 105 21.68 -10.76 -1.04
N PRO A 106 22.29 -11.24 -2.15
CA PRO A 106 21.75 -11.05 -3.51
C PRO A 106 20.45 -11.83 -3.77
N SER A 107 20.04 -12.72 -2.87
CA SER A 107 18.76 -13.43 -2.92
C SER A 107 17.57 -12.58 -2.47
N VAL A 108 17.80 -11.54 -1.65
CA VAL A 108 16.75 -10.66 -1.12
C VAL A 108 16.26 -9.68 -2.19
N ILE A 109 14.95 -9.72 -2.44
CA ILE A 109 14.24 -8.84 -3.40
C ILE A 109 13.24 -7.92 -2.71
N SER A 110 12.90 -8.19 -1.45
CA SER A 110 11.95 -7.41 -0.66
C SER A 110 12.46 -7.26 0.78
N LEU A 111 12.54 -6.02 1.26
CA LEU A 111 12.91 -5.66 2.61
C LEU A 111 11.79 -4.81 3.24
N ASN A 112 11.30 -5.22 4.41
CA ASN A 112 10.60 -4.33 5.33
C ASN A 112 11.54 -4.04 6.51
N TYR A 113 11.86 -2.77 6.74
CA TYR A 113 12.80 -2.35 7.78
C TYR A 113 12.20 -1.21 8.59
N ASP A 114 11.88 -1.50 9.84
CA ASP A 114 11.41 -0.52 10.82
C ASP A 114 12.64 0.22 11.35
N LEU A 115 12.87 1.47 10.92
CA LEU A 115 14.13 2.18 11.18
C LEU A 115 14.30 2.48 12.68
N PRO A 116 15.28 1.88 13.37
CA PRO A 116 15.54 2.15 14.77
C PRO A 116 16.38 3.43 14.94
N PRO A 117 16.33 4.11 16.10
CA PRO A 117 17.05 5.38 16.33
C PRO A 117 18.55 5.19 16.65
N ALA A 118 19.37 4.82 15.65
CA ALA A 118 20.82 5.02 15.67
C ALA A 118 21.40 5.08 14.22
N PRO A 119 22.30 6.03 13.90
CA PRO A 119 22.77 6.29 12.52
C PRO A 119 23.30 5.03 11.81
N HIS A 120 22.72 4.73 10.64
CA HIS A 120 23.08 3.59 9.80
C HIS A 120 23.98 4.02 8.63
N ASP A 121 25.21 3.48 8.62
CA ASP A 121 26.21 3.70 7.56
C ASP A 121 25.71 3.32 6.15
N GLU A 122 26.39 3.85 5.14
CA GLU A 122 25.96 3.99 3.73
C GLU A 122 25.83 2.67 2.91
N ALA A 123 25.74 1.50 3.59
CA ALA A 123 25.98 0.18 3.01
C ALA A 123 24.73 -0.67 2.67
N LEU A 124 23.51 -0.23 2.97
CA LEU A 124 22.28 -1.01 2.67
C LEU A 124 22.15 -1.37 1.17
N GLY A 125 22.70 -0.55 0.25
CA GLY A 125 22.63 -0.75 -1.21
C GLY A 125 23.58 -1.81 -1.75
N SER A 126 24.79 -1.88 -1.19
CA SER A 126 25.73 -2.98 -1.46
C SER A 126 25.31 -4.27 -0.74
N MET A 127 24.59 -4.16 0.39
CA MET A 127 24.01 -5.30 1.10
C MET A 127 22.85 -5.96 0.33
N PHE A 128 21.98 -5.18 -0.33
CA PHE A 128 20.79 -5.70 -1.02
C PHE A 128 20.76 -5.34 -2.52
N PRO A 129 21.70 -5.85 -3.35
CA PRO A 129 21.90 -5.39 -4.73
C PRO A 129 20.79 -5.75 -5.72
N ASN A 130 19.86 -6.64 -5.35
CA ASN A 130 18.71 -7.06 -6.17
C ASN A 130 17.35 -6.59 -5.59
N LEU A 131 17.36 -5.64 -4.65
CA LEU A 131 16.17 -5.14 -3.97
C LEU A 131 15.20 -4.47 -4.94
N ARG A 132 13.94 -4.90 -4.92
CA ARG A 132 12.84 -4.36 -5.75
C ARG A 132 11.73 -3.70 -4.94
N THR A 133 11.56 -4.13 -3.69
CA THR A 133 10.53 -3.65 -2.77
C THR A 133 11.22 -3.24 -1.47
N LEU A 134 11.11 -1.96 -1.10
CA LEU A 134 11.58 -1.44 0.18
C LEU A 134 10.40 -0.82 0.93
N VAL A 135 10.22 -1.22 2.17
CA VAL A 135 9.29 -0.59 3.12
C VAL A 135 10.12 -0.08 4.29
N LEU A 136 9.94 1.20 4.65
CA LEU A 136 10.61 1.88 5.75
C LEU A 136 9.59 2.29 6.81
N GLY A 137 9.72 1.72 8.00
CA GLY A 137 9.02 2.16 9.22
C GLY A 137 9.90 3.06 10.09
N GLY A 138 9.52 3.22 11.35
CA GLY A 138 10.31 3.90 12.39
C GLY A 138 10.30 5.44 12.37
N GLU A 139 10.96 6.03 13.36
CA GLU A 139 11.24 7.46 13.44
C GLU A 139 12.57 7.78 12.76
N PHE A 140 12.56 8.76 11.86
CA PHE A 140 13.75 9.18 11.12
C PHE A 140 14.47 10.30 11.85
N VAL A 141 15.80 10.30 11.76
CA VAL A 141 16.70 11.35 12.23
C VAL A 141 17.49 11.84 11.01
N GLU A 142 17.71 13.15 10.86
CA GLU A 142 18.33 13.76 9.67
C GLU A 142 19.63 13.06 9.20
N GLU A 143 20.41 12.52 10.12
CA GLU A 143 21.71 11.87 9.84
C GLU A 143 21.63 10.71 8.82
N TYR A 144 20.47 10.04 8.67
CA TYR A 144 20.27 8.93 7.73
C TYR A 144 20.18 9.33 6.24
N HIS A 145 20.02 10.63 5.90
CA HIS A 145 19.65 11.06 4.53
C HIS A 145 20.50 10.43 3.42
N ARG A 146 21.83 10.35 3.61
CA ARG A 146 22.77 9.93 2.54
C ARG A 146 22.64 8.46 2.17
N SER A 147 22.57 7.58 3.16
CA SER A 147 22.48 6.13 2.97
C SER A 147 21.29 5.74 2.09
N CYS A 148 20.18 6.48 2.18
CA CYS A 148 18.93 6.16 1.48
C CYS A 148 18.89 6.58 -0.01
N ILE A 149 19.75 7.50 -0.45
CA ILE A 149 19.73 8.02 -1.84
C ILE A 149 20.01 6.91 -2.86
N GLY A 150 20.80 5.90 -2.49
CA GLY A 150 21.19 4.79 -3.37
C GLY A 150 20.07 3.82 -3.79
N PHE A 151 18.93 3.76 -3.11
CA PHE A 151 17.85 2.81 -3.43
C PHE A 151 16.91 3.28 -4.53
N CYS A 152 16.72 4.60 -4.67
CA CYS A 152 15.63 5.16 -5.47
C CYS A 152 15.79 4.94 -6.98
N SER A 153 16.94 4.42 -7.42
CA SER A 153 17.25 4.01 -8.79
C SER A 153 17.12 2.51 -9.04
N SER A 154 17.03 1.67 -8.00
CA SER A 154 16.96 0.20 -8.12
C SER A 154 15.61 -0.39 -7.71
N VAL A 155 14.87 0.23 -6.78
CA VAL A 155 13.58 -0.27 -6.32
C VAL A 155 12.43 0.06 -7.27
N SER A 156 11.58 -0.94 -7.55
CA SER A 156 10.30 -0.75 -8.25
C SER A 156 9.18 -0.23 -7.33
N PHE A 157 9.28 -0.52 -6.02
CA PHE A 157 8.34 -0.11 -4.99
C PHE A 157 9.07 0.42 -3.76
N LEU A 158 8.67 1.60 -3.29
CA LEU A 158 9.08 2.18 -2.01
C LEU A 158 7.86 2.52 -1.16
N GLN A 159 7.88 2.23 0.14
CA GLN A 159 6.93 2.74 1.12
C GLN A 159 7.65 3.40 2.30
N PHE A 160 7.13 4.51 2.82
CA PHE A 160 7.68 5.20 4.00
C PHE A 160 6.62 5.84 4.90
N GLY A 161 6.96 6.07 6.17
CA GLY A 161 6.13 6.78 7.16
C GLY A 161 6.23 8.32 7.10
N SER A 162 5.37 9.00 7.85
CA SER A 162 5.32 10.47 7.97
C SER A 162 6.56 11.09 8.64
N SER A 163 7.34 10.28 9.37
CA SER A 163 8.67 10.63 9.91
C SER A 163 9.72 10.86 8.82
N LEU A 164 9.60 10.23 7.65
CA LEU A 164 10.56 10.26 6.56
C LEU A 164 10.38 11.46 5.60
N THR A 165 9.70 12.52 6.04
CA THR A 165 9.14 13.54 5.13
C THR A 165 10.16 14.55 4.62
N GLU A 166 11.07 15.06 5.44
CA GLU A 166 12.14 15.96 4.99
C GLU A 166 13.08 15.26 3.99
N VAL A 167 13.25 13.95 4.16
CA VAL A 167 14.04 13.04 3.30
C VAL A 167 13.54 13.01 1.86
N VAL A 168 12.21 13.06 1.65
CA VAL A 168 11.54 13.01 0.33
C VAL A 168 12.13 14.04 -0.64
N SER A 169 12.55 15.21 -0.13
CA SER A 169 13.15 16.29 -0.93
C SER A 169 14.54 15.94 -1.51
N SER A 170 15.27 15.01 -0.89
CA SER A 170 16.63 14.59 -1.28
C SER A 170 16.66 13.24 -2.02
N LEU A 171 15.59 12.45 -1.95
CA LEU A 171 15.47 11.16 -2.62
C LEU A 171 15.00 11.31 -4.07
N SER A 172 15.53 10.47 -4.97
CA SER A 172 15.13 10.48 -6.39
C SER A 172 13.79 9.75 -6.63
N LEU A 173 12.75 10.12 -5.89
CA LEU A 173 11.44 9.46 -5.92
C LEU A 173 10.70 9.62 -7.25
N ALA A 174 11.16 10.54 -8.09
CA ALA A 174 10.68 10.68 -9.46
C ALA A 174 10.99 9.44 -10.33
N SER A 175 12.09 8.71 -10.10
CA SER A 175 12.43 7.49 -10.84
C SER A 175 11.82 6.21 -10.27
N VAL A 176 11.19 6.26 -9.09
CA VAL A 176 10.54 5.09 -8.49
C VAL A 176 9.15 4.90 -9.11
N PRO A 177 8.84 3.75 -9.74
CA PRO A 177 7.54 3.50 -10.36
C PRO A 177 6.38 3.59 -9.37
N HIS A 178 6.49 2.92 -8.22
CA HIS A 178 5.44 2.90 -7.20
C HIS A 178 5.96 3.43 -5.86
N VAL A 179 5.37 4.52 -5.36
CA VAL A 179 5.71 5.09 -4.05
C VAL A 179 4.45 5.13 -3.18
N ALA A 180 4.55 4.63 -1.96
CA ALA A 180 3.51 4.71 -0.93
C ALA A 180 3.98 5.53 0.27
N VAL A 181 3.09 6.31 0.87
CA VAL A 181 3.38 7.12 2.05
C VAL A 181 2.25 7.01 3.07
N LEU A 182 2.61 6.82 4.33
CA LEU A 182 1.69 6.78 5.47
C LEU A 182 1.57 8.20 6.07
N SER A 183 0.34 8.67 6.27
CA SER A 183 -0.04 9.96 6.88
C SER A 183 0.80 11.17 6.41
N PRO A 184 0.92 11.40 5.08
CA PRO A 184 1.76 12.45 4.52
C PRO A 184 1.33 13.88 4.92
N PRO A 185 2.30 14.78 5.18
CA PRO A 185 2.06 16.22 5.15
C PRO A 185 1.73 16.71 3.73
N ALA A 186 0.88 17.74 3.62
CA ALA A 186 0.41 18.29 2.34
C ALA A 186 1.53 18.65 1.34
N HIS A 187 2.67 19.15 1.81
CA HIS A 187 3.80 19.51 0.95
C HIS A 187 4.47 18.27 0.32
N ILE A 188 4.48 17.13 1.02
CA ILE A 188 4.97 15.84 0.51
C ILE A 188 3.97 15.22 -0.46
N ALA A 189 2.67 15.32 -0.19
CA ALA A 189 1.65 14.91 -1.15
C ALA A 189 1.79 15.67 -2.47
N GLN A 190 1.97 16.99 -2.45
CA GLN A 190 2.21 17.79 -3.67
C GLN A 190 3.52 17.41 -4.38
N VAL A 191 4.63 17.18 -3.67
CA VAL A 191 5.90 16.74 -4.28
C VAL A 191 5.73 15.39 -4.98
N LEU A 192 5.16 14.40 -4.31
CA LEU A 192 4.92 13.08 -4.88
C LEU A 192 3.97 13.13 -6.08
N PHE A 193 2.91 13.94 -6.00
CA PHE A 193 1.96 14.17 -7.10
C PHE A 193 2.61 14.87 -8.31
N ASN A 194 3.51 15.82 -8.08
CA ASN A 194 4.30 16.47 -9.14
C ASN A 194 5.25 15.50 -9.87
N HIS A 195 5.60 14.35 -9.27
CA HIS A 195 6.37 13.30 -9.96
C HIS A 195 5.55 12.48 -10.96
N LEU A 196 4.22 12.62 -10.99
CA LEU A 196 3.38 12.00 -12.02
C LEU A 196 3.22 12.94 -13.21
N ASP A 197 3.31 12.39 -14.42
CA ASP A 197 3.18 13.05 -15.71
C ASP A 197 1.78 12.87 -16.33
N GLY A 198 1.45 13.68 -17.35
CA GLY A 198 0.22 13.54 -18.15
C GLY A 198 -1.12 13.64 -17.40
N ASP A 199 -2.14 13.03 -17.99
CA ASP A 199 -3.47 12.83 -17.40
C ASP A 199 -3.43 11.73 -16.34
N LEU A 200 -4.15 11.93 -15.24
CA LEU A 200 -4.11 11.05 -14.08
C LEU A 200 -5.42 10.28 -13.87
N GLU A 201 -5.27 9.10 -13.31
CA GLU A 201 -6.33 8.27 -12.73
C GLU A 201 -6.18 8.23 -11.21
N ALA A 202 -7.28 8.27 -10.46
CA ALA A 202 -7.26 8.22 -9.00
C ALA A 202 -8.25 7.18 -8.48
N HIS A 203 -7.77 6.22 -7.66
CA HIS A 203 -8.57 5.21 -7.00
C HIS A 203 -8.70 5.54 -5.51
N LEU A 204 -9.92 5.80 -5.07
CA LEU A 204 -10.34 6.10 -3.70
C LEU A 204 -10.93 4.80 -3.11
N VAL A 205 -10.25 4.24 -2.11
CA VAL A 205 -10.53 2.90 -1.58
C VAL A 205 -10.51 2.91 -0.06
N ASP A 206 -11.59 2.45 0.57
CA ASP A 206 -11.54 2.03 1.98
C ASP A 206 -10.73 0.73 2.07
N ALA A 207 -9.63 0.74 2.84
CA ALA A 207 -8.83 -0.46 3.09
C ALA A 207 -9.36 -1.28 4.28
N GLY A 208 -10.47 -0.84 4.86
CA GLY A 208 -11.09 -1.39 6.06
C GLY A 208 -10.42 -0.89 7.35
N GLY A 209 -11.10 -1.10 8.48
CA GLY A 209 -10.47 -1.04 9.80
C GLY A 209 -9.76 0.28 10.14
N SER A 210 -10.35 1.42 9.78
CA SER A 210 -9.80 2.77 10.00
C SER A 210 -8.62 3.18 9.10
N VAL A 211 -8.52 2.69 7.86
CA VAL A 211 -7.49 3.13 6.89
C VAL A 211 -8.12 3.54 5.56
N PHE A 212 -8.00 4.81 5.19
CA PHE A 212 -8.40 5.30 3.87
C PHE A 212 -7.19 5.40 2.94
N ARG A 213 -7.39 5.10 1.64
CA ARG A 213 -6.34 5.07 0.63
C ARG A 213 -6.74 5.81 -0.64
N VAL A 214 -5.83 6.64 -1.15
CA VAL A 214 -5.88 7.18 -2.52
C VAL A 214 -4.65 6.78 -3.31
N VAL A 215 -4.86 6.00 -4.37
CA VAL A 215 -3.82 5.63 -5.34
C VAL A 215 -3.99 6.49 -6.58
N VAL A 216 -3.04 7.36 -6.87
CA VAL A 216 -3.00 8.17 -8.10
C VAL A 216 -2.01 7.54 -9.08
N VAL A 217 -2.43 7.33 -10.31
CA VAL A 217 -1.66 6.66 -11.37
C VAL A 217 -1.53 7.59 -12.58
N SER A 218 -0.33 7.69 -13.15
CA SER A 218 -0.12 8.34 -14.45
C SER A 218 -0.59 7.41 -15.57
N ARG A 219 -1.46 7.94 -16.45
CA ARG A 219 -1.90 7.22 -17.66
C ARG A 219 -0.87 7.26 -18.79
N LEU A 220 0.28 7.92 -18.59
CA LEU A 220 1.37 8.02 -19.57
C LEU A 220 2.59 7.15 -19.20
N SER A 221 2.96 7.07 -17.92
CA SER A 221 4.11 6.31 -17.43
C SER A 221 3.76 5.06 -16.59
N SER A 222 2.48 4.86 -16.26
CA SER A 222 1.99 3.84 -15.32
C SER A 222 2.58 3.95 -13.90
N TYR A 223 3.26 5.06 -13.58
CA TYR A 223 3.79 5.31 -12.24
C TYR A 223 2.64 5.60 -11.27
N ALA A 224 2.75 5.14 -10.03
CA ALA A 224 1.72 5.26 -9.00
C ALA A 224 2.25 5.96 -7.74
N ARG A 225 1.40 6.78 -7.12
CA ARG A 225 1.60 7.41 -5.82
C ARG A 225 0.43 7.05 -4.92
N ASN A 226 0.72 6.41 -3.80
CA ASN A 226 -0.27 5.79 -2.91
C ASN A 226 -0.23 6.52 -1.56
N PHE A 227 -1.27 7.32 -1.30
CA PHE A 227 -1.43 8.08 -0.07
C PHE A 227 -2.35 7.27 0.86
N ILE A 228 -1.83 6.89 2.03
CA ILE A 228 -2.51 6.02 3.00
C ILE A 228 -2.62 6.79 4.31
N GLU A 229 -3.82 6.99 4.84
CA GLU A 229 -4.05 7.82 6.04
C GLU A 229 -4.99 7.09 7.01
N GLY A 230 -4.72 7.18 8.31
CA GLY A 230 -5.54 6.54 9.34
C GLY A 230 -6.76 7.40 9.67
N THR A 231 -7.96 6.83 9.75
CA THR A 231 -9.15 7.61 10.17
C THR A 231 -9.05 8.06 11.64
N GLN A 232 -8.19 7.42 12.43
CA GLN A 232 -7.87 7.83 13.81
C GLN A 232 -7.03 9.11 13.87
N ASP A 233 -6.25 9.44 12.82
CA ASP A 233 -5.42 10.66 12.74
C ASP A 233 -6.28 11.95 12.77
N TYR A 234 -7.59 11.81 12.57
CA TYR A 234 -8.58 12.90 12.49
C TYR A 234 -9.53 13.00 13.68
N GLY A 235 -9.44 12.11 14.67
CA GLY A 235 -10.32 12.12 15.84
C GLY A 235 -11.81 11.98 15.47
N THR A 236 -12.66 12.90 15.95
CA THR A 236 -14.12 12.85 15.74
C THR A 236 -14.62 13.59 14.50
N VAL A 237 -13.75 14.32 13.79
CA VAL A 237 -14.09 15.06 12.57
C VAL A 237 -13.09 14.69 11.51
N PHE A 238 -13.44 13.68 10.71
CA PHE A 238 -12.64 13.25 9.57
C PHE A 238 -12.32 14.47 8.69
N GLN A 239 -11.05 14.89 8.65
CA GLN A 239 -10.62 15.87 7.67
C GLN A 239 -10.12 15.08 6.46
N PRO A 240 -10.49 15.48 5.24
CA PRO A 240 -10.05 14.80 4.05
C PRO A 240 -8.53 14.85 3.85
N LEU A 241 -8.05 13.85 3.10
CA LEU A 241 -6.64 13.67 2.77
C LEU A 241 -5.96 14.95 2.28
N CYS A 242 -4.71 15.13 2.67
CA CYS A 242 -3.91 16.30 2.30
C CYS A 242 -3.69 16.48 0.78
N ILE A 243 -3.86 15.41 -0.02
CA ILE A 243 -3.81 15.45 -1.48
C ILE A 243 -4.99 16.21 -2.11
N PHE A 244 -6.17 16.19 -1.48
CA PHE A 244 -7.33 16.95 -1.95
C PHE A 244 -7.28 18.45 -1.57
N GLN A 245 -6.24 18.89 -0.86
CA GLN A 245 -5.97 20.33 -0.66
C GLN A 245 -5.32 20.96 -1.91
N GLN A 246 -4.89 20.14 -2.87
CA GLN A 246 -4.09 20.57 -4.02
C GLN A 246 -4.97 20.86 -5.25
N THR A 247 -5.01 22.11 -5.73
CA THR A 247 -5.76 22.47 -6.96
C THR A 247 -5.37 21.60 -8.16
N SER A 248 -4.07 21.31 -8.29
CA SER A 248 -3.51 20.49 -9.37
C SER A 248 -4.03 19.05 -9.41
N PHE A 249 -4.61 18.53 -8.32
CA PHE A 249 -5.30 17.25 -8.28
C PHE A 249 -6.59 17.30 -9.14
N PHE A 250 -7.48 18.25 -8.84
CA PHE A 250 -8.76 18.40 -9.54
C PHE A 250 -8.62 18.83 -11.02
N GLU A 251 -7.47 19.40 -11.40
CA GLU A 251 -7.17 19.80 -12.78
C GLU A 251 -6.61 18.65 -13.65
N ARG A 252 -5.96 17.65 -13.03
CA ARG A 252 -5.26 16.56 -13.75
C ARG A 252 -5.91 15.19 -13.64
N VAL A 253 -6.73 14.95 -12.61
CA VAL A 253 -7.49 13.71 -12.46
C VAL A 253 -8.65 13.71 -13.47
N THR A 254 -8.51 12.90 -14.52
CA THR A 254 -9.51 12.73 -15.58
C THR A 254 -10.34 11.46 -15.41
N HIS A 255 -9.81 10.49 -14.65
CA HIS A 255 -10.44 9.23 -14.32
C HIS A 255 -10.50 9.11 -12.79
N LEU A 256 -11.71 8.98 -12.21
CA LEU A 256 -11.90 8.80 -10.77
C LEU A 256 -12.59 7.46 -10.53
N SER A 257 -11.94 6.57 -9.81
CA SER A 257 -12.50 5.32 -9.29
C SER A 257 -12.79 5.51 -7.81
N ILE A 258 -14.03 5.33 -7.37
CA ILE A 258 -14.46 5.53 -5.97
C ILE A 258 -15.41 4.42 -5.56
N SER A 259 -15.34 3.98 -4.30
CA SER A 259 -16.32 3.05 -3.75
C SER A 259 -17.46 3.78 -3.01
N PRO A 260 -18.70 3.25 -2.99
CA PRO A 260 -19.84 3.89 -2.33
C PRO A 260 -19.60 4.26 -0.86
N SER A 261 -18.87 3.45 -0.08
CA SER A 261 -18.54 3.74 1.33
C SER A 261 -17.76 5.05 1.51
N VAL A 262 -16.90 5.39 0.55
CA VAL A 262 -16.04 6.60 0.55
C VAL A 262 -16.77 7.81 -0.03
N TRP A 263 -17.86 7.62 -0.79
CA TRP A 263 -18.50 8.70 -1.55
C TRP A 263 -18.90 9.89 -0.68
N ASP A 264 -19.74 9.69 0.33
CA ASP A 264 -20.21 10.79 1.18
C ASP A 264 -19.09 11.36 2.07
N MET A 265 -18.07 10.56 2.40
CA MET A 265 -16.85 11.01 3.10
C MET A 265 -16.02 11.99 2.24
N MET A 266 -15.98 11.80 0.92
CA MET A 266 -15.18 12.64 0.02
C MET A 266 -15.99 13.82 -0.55
N VAL A 267 -17.19 13.54 -1.08
CA VAL A 267 -17.99 14.50 -1.88
C VAL A 267 -18.59 15.62 -1.03
N VAL A 268 -18.84 15.39 0.27
CA VAL A 268 -19.25 16.46 1.22
C VAL A 268 -18.18 17.55 1.33
N HIS A 269 -16.89 17.19 1.22
CA HIS A 269 -15.78 18.13 1.27
C HIS A 269 -15.36 18.64 -0.12
N TYR A 270 -15.47 17.80 -1.16
CA TYR A 270 -15.13 18.16 -2.54
C TYR A 270 -16.27 17.86 -3.52
N PRO A 271 -17.33 18.68 -3.55
CA PRO A 271 -18.47 18.48 -4.44
C PRO A 271 -18.17 18.80 -5.92
N ARG A 272 -16.90 19.00 -6.32
CA ARG A 272 -16.51 19.55 -7.63
C ARG A 272 -15.28 18.89 -8.24
N PHE A 273 -15.47 18.23 -9.39
CA PHE A 273 -14.41 17.63 -10.18
C PHE A 273 -14.63 17.93 -11.68
N PRO A 274 -14.36 19.17 -12.14
CA PRO A 274 -14.73 19.63 -13.48
C PRO A 274 -13.90 19.04 -14.63
N TRP A 275 -12.86 18.24 -14.34
CA TRP A 275 -11.99 17.61 -15.34
C TRP A 275 -12.19 16.09 -15.47
N ILE A 276 -13.01 15.46 -14.61
CA ILE A 276 -13.36 14.05 -14.75
C ILE A 276 -14.10 13.83 -16.08
N THR A 277 -13.61 12.88 -16.87
CA THR A 277 -14.27 12.32 -18.05
C THR A 277 -14.81 10.91 -17.81
N VAL A 278 -14.19 10.16 -16.87
CA VAL A 278 -14.58 8.80 -16.51
C VAL A 278 -14.75 8.66 -14.99
N LEU A 279 -15.93 8.21 -14.55
CA LEU A 279 -16.22 7.92 -13.14
C LEU A 279 -16.45 6.40 -12.98
N GLY A 280 -15.55 5.72 -12.28
CA GLY A 280 -15.69 4.35 -11.85
C GLY A 280 -16.35 4.26 -10.47
N ILE A 281 -17.38 3.44 -10.34
CA ILE A 281 -17.96 3.05 -9.03
C ILE A 281 -17.58 1.61 -8.76
N CYS A 282 -16.87 1.36 -7.65
CA CYS A 282 -16.34 0.05 -7.28
C CYS A 282 -17.04 -0.49 -6.04
N GLY A 283 -17.59 -1.71 -6.11
CA GLY A 283 -18.26 -2.34 -4.96
C GLY A 283 -17.32 -2.65 -3.79
N ASP A 284 -17.66 -2.18 -2.59
CA ASP A 284 -16.86 -2.34 -1.35
C ASP A 284 -16.78 -3.78 -0.82
N THR A 285 -17.70 -4.67 -1.21
CA THR A 285 -17.90 -5.99 -0.57
C THR A 285 -18.40 -7.04 -1.56
N ASP A 286 -18.31 -8.33 -1.19
CA ASP A 286 -18.94 -9.48 -1.86
C ASP A 286 -20.48 -9.47 -1.77
N GLN A 287 -21.13 -8.33 -2.04
CA GLN A 287 -22.59 -8.25 -2.16
C GLN A 287 -23.02 -8.61 -3.59
N GLU A 288 -24.07 -9.43 -3.69
CA GLU A 288 -24.61 -9.84 -4.98
C GLU A 288 -25.17 -8.64 -5.77
N ASP A 289 -25.70 -7.59 -5.11
CA ASP A 289 -26.27 -6.41 -5.75
C ASP A 289 -25.46 -5.12 -5.45
N LEU A 290 -25.05 -4.36 -6.48
CA LEU A 290 -24.33 -3.09 -6.29
C LEU A 290 -25.28 -1.93 -5.92
N ALA A 291 -25.62 -1.83 -4.64
CA ALA A 291 -26.47 -0.74 -4.12
C ALA A 291 -25.72 0.61 -4.04
N VAL A 292 -25.80 1.43 -5.09
CA VAL A 292 -25.29 2.81 -5.08
C VAL A 292 -26.29 3.75 -4.38
N ASP A 293 -26.38 3.68 -3.06
CA ASP A 293 -27.11 4.65 -2.23
C ASP A 293 -26.15 5.64 -1.55
N VAL A 294 -25.76 6.66 -2.31
CA VAL A 294 -24.87 7.75 -1.86
C VAL A 294 -25.64 9.07 -1.85
N SER A 295 -25.44 9.94 -0.85
CA SER A 295 -26.34 11.08 -0.60
C SER A 295 -25.82 12.43 -1.11
N ALA A 296 -24.50 12.63 -1.17
CA ALA A 296 -23.87 13.88 -1.54
C ALA A 296 -23.76 14.09 -3.06
N PRO A 297 -24.13 15.26 -3.61
CA PRO A 297 -24.04 15.53 -5.04
C PRO A 297 -22.63 15.94 -5.50
N LEU A 298 -22.18 15.37 -6.62
CA LEU A 298 -20.86 15.55 -7.23
C LEU A 298 -20.99 16.27 -8.59
N GLU A 299 -20.34 17.43 -8.74
CA GLU A 299 -20.34 18.23 -9.97
C GLU A 299 -19.21 17.81 -10.93
N CYS A 300 -19.57 17.10 -12.01
CA CYS A 300 -18.66 16.56 -13.02
C CYS A 300 -19.04 17.01 -14.43
N THR A 301 -18.80 18.30 -14.74
CA THR A 301 -19.23 18.97 -16.00
C THR A 301 -18.63 18.40 -17.28
N ARG A 302 -17.64 17.51 -17.21
CA ARG A 302 -17.01 16.84 -18.37
C ARG A 302 -17.22 15.33 -18.42
N LEU A 303 -18.03 14.75 -17.53
CA LEU A 303 -18.25 13.31 -17.47
C LEU A 303 -18.84 12.80 -18.80
N ARG A 304 -18.29 11.70 -19.30
CA ARG A 304 -18.71 11.01 -20.54
C ARG A 304 -18.97 9.53 -20.30
N THR A 305 -18.20 8.91 -19.40
CA THR A 305 -18.29 7.49 -19.12
C THR A 305 -18.51 7.24 -17.63
N LEU A 306 -19.52 6.45 -17.32
CA LEU A 306 -19.65 5.75 -16.05
C LEU A 306 -19.05 4.36 -16.23
N SER A 307 -18.21 3.91 -15.30
CA SER A 307 -17.77 2.51 -15.21
C SER A 307 -18.32 1.92 -13.91
N LEU A 308 -18.86 0.71 -13.97
CA LEU A 308 -19.20 -0.06 -12.78
C LEU A 308 -18.24 -1.24 -12.70
N ARG A 309 -17.72 -1.48 -11.50
CA ARG A 309 -16.82 -2.59 -11.17
C ARG A 309 -17.25 -3.19 -9.83
N THR A 310 -17.10 -4.49 -9.68
CA THR A 310 -17.26 -5.19 -8.40
C THR A 310 -15.93 -5.83 -8.01
N ASN A 311 -15.82 -6.23 -6.74
CA ASN A 311 -14.73 -7.09 -6.26
C ASN A 311 -15.22 -8.52 -5.98
N SER A 312 -16.50 -8.80 -6.25
CA SER A 312 -17.18 -10.07 -5.97
C SER A 312 -16.59 -11.22 -6.79
N ALA A 313 -15.96 -12.18 -6.11
CA ALA A 313 -15.42 -13.39 -6.75
C ALA A 313 -16.50 -14.31 -7.37
N THR A 314 -17.78 -14.06 -7.08
CA THR A 314 -18.94 -14.75 -7.67
C THR A 314 -19.67 -13.92 -8.74
N GLY A 315 -19.16 -12.73 -9.05
CA GLY A 315 -19.85 -11.72 -9.85
C GLY A 315 -20.95 -10.98 -9.07
N SER A 316 -21.48 -9.92 -9.68
CA SER A 316 -22.58 -9.12 -9.11
C SER A 316 -23.66 -8.84 -10.16
N ARG A 317 -24.87 -8.60 -9.68
CA ARG A 317 -26.03 -8.14 -10.43
C ARG A 317 -26.24 -6.64 -10.20
N ILE A 318 -26.75 -5.96 -11.22
CA ILE A 318 -27.00 -4.52 -11.16
C ILE A 318 -28.31 -4.20 -11.88
N ASP A 319 -29.28 -3.60 -11.19
CA ASP A 319 -30.46 -3.02 -11.84
C ASP A 319 -30.07 -1.69 -12.50
N LEU A 320 -30.09 -1.66 -13.83
CA LEU A 320 -29.75 -0.48 -14.62
C LEU A 320 -30.70 0.71 -14.33
N THR A 321 -31.93 0.43 -13.90
CA THR A 321 -32.92 1.43 -13.48
C THR A 321 -32.49 2.11 -12.18
N GLN A 322 -32.02 1.34 -11.19
CA GLN A 322 -31.52 1.89 -9.93
C GLN A 322 -30.28 2.75 -10.17
N VAL A 323 -29.33 2.28 -10.98
CA VAL A 323 -28.15 3.08 -11.38
C VAL A 323 -28.57 4.38 -12.06
N ARG A 324 -29.48 4.32 -13.06
CA ARG A 324 -29.99 5.52 -13.75
C ARG A 324 -30.64 6.52 -12.79
N VAL A 325 -31.37 6.05 -11.78
CA VAL A 325 -32.02 6.91 -10.76
C VAL A 325 -31.00 7.50 -9.79
N SER A 326 -30.10 6.69 -9.20
CA SER A 326 -29.06 7.19 -8.30
C SER A 326 -28.12 8.17 -9.00
N MET A 327 -27.67 7.88 -10.22
CA MET A 327 -26.80 8.78 -10.97
C MET A 327 -27.51 10.11 -11.34
N ARG A 328 -28.79 10.08 -11.72
CA ARG A 328 -29.61 11.29 -11.90
C ARG A 328 -29.86 12.07 -10.59
N ARG A 329 -29.71 11.46 -9.41
CA ARG A 329 -29.81 12.11 -8.10
C ARG A 329 -28.51 12.81 -7.71
N VAL A 330 -27.35 12.20 -8.00
CA VAL A 330 -26.06 12.60 -7.40
C VAL A 330 -25.06 13.21 -8.38
N LEU A 331 -25.23 13.08 -9.69
CA LEU A 331 -24.31 13.68 -10.67
C LEU A 331 -24.85 15.01 -11.21
N VAL A 332 -24.12 16.10 -10.93
CA VAL A 332 -24.49 17.47 -11.27
C VAL A 332 -23.65 18.01 -12.42
N GLY A 333 -24.26 18.82 -13.30
CA GLY A 333 -23.57 19.45 -14.43
C GLY A 333 -23.22 18.53 -15.60
N VAL A 334 -23.54 17.23 -15.51
CA VAL A 334 -23.30 16.23 -16.55
C VAL A 334 -24.14 16.50 -17.80
N THR A 335 -23.54 16.31 -18.97
CA THR A 335 -24.27 16.27 -20.25
C THR A 335 -24.60 14.82 -20.60
N TYR A 336 -25.87 14.48 -20.59
CA TYR A 336 -26.37 13.15 -20.97
C TYR A 336 -26.59 13.04 -22.49
N PRO A 337 -26.53 11.83 -23.08
CA PRO A 337 -26.33 10.53 -22.44
C PRO A 337 -24.87 10.20 -22.13
N LEU A 338 -24.65 9.46 -21.04
CA LEU A 338 -23.37 8.84 -20.67
C LEU A 338 -23.18 7.49 -21.37
N MET A 339 -21.93 7.10 -21.55
CA MET A 339 -21.54 5.72 -21.86
C MET A 339 -21.39 4.92 -20.57
N LEU A 340 -21.83 3.66 -20.54
CA LEU A 340 -21.66 2.75 -19.42
C LEU A 340 -20.74 1.59 -19.80
N HIS A 341 -19.59 1.52 -19.13
CA HIS A 341 -18.69 0.37 -19.13
C HIS A 341 -18.99 -0.52 -17.92
N LEU A 342 -18.97 -1.83 -18.13
CA LEU A 342 -19.16 -2.84 -17.09
C LEU A 342 -17.94 -3.75 -17.06
N ALA A 343 -17.51 -4.17 -15.88
CA ALA A 343 -16.58 -5.28 -15.73
C ALA A 343 -17.23 -6.62 -16.15
N GLU A 344 -16.42 -7.61 -16.54
CA GLU A 344 -16.88 -8.90 -17.10
C GLU A 344 -17.71 -9.75 -16.11
N ASP A 345 -17.59 -9.45 -14.82
CA ASP A 345 -18.25 -10.09 -13.68
C ASP A 345 -19.62 -9.47 -13.33
N ILE A 346 -20.07 -8.45 -14.06
CA ILE A 346 -21.35 -7.78 -13.85
C ILE A 346 -22.43 -8.29 -14.81
N THR A 347 -23.55 -8.74 -14.25
CA THR A 347 -24.78 -9.05 -14.99
C THR A 347 -25.82 -7.95 -14.82
N LEU A 348 -26.31 -7.36 -15.91
CA LEU A 348 -27.42 -6.41 -15.84
C LEU A 348 -28.75 -7.10 -15.58
N LEU A 349 -29.55 -6.50 -14.69
CA LEU A 349 -30.98 -6.71 -14.57
C LEU A 349 -31.70 -5.53 -15.25
N ASN A 350 -32.78 -5.82 -15.97
CA ASN A 350 -33.68 -4.85 -16.62
C ASN A 350 -33.06 -4.00 -17.75
N ASP A 351 -32.34 -4.61 -18.70
CA ASP A 351 -31.83 -3.94 -19.92
C ASP A 351 -32.93 -3.76 -21.00
N CYS A 352 -34.02 -3.09 -20.64
CA CYS A 352 -35.19 -2.91 -21.50
C CYS A 352 -35.05 -1.70 -22.44
N ASP A 353 -35.31 -1.92 -23.73
CA ASP A 353 -35.24 -0.92 -24.80
C ASP A 353 -35.97 0.39 -24.48
N GLY A 354 -35.20 1.47 -24.41
CA GLY A 354 -35.70 2.83 -24.30
C GLY A 354 -34.58 3.84 -24.52
N ALA A 355 -34.83 4.86 -25.34
CA ALA A 355 -33.87 5.94 -25.59
C ALA A 355 -33.57 6.67 -24.27
N GLY A 356 -32.41 6.39 -23.67
CA GLY A 356 -32.14 6.69 -22.28
C GLY A 356 -30.76 7.31 -22.04
N ASP A 357 -30.67 8.03 -20.93
CA ASP A 357 -29.53 8.84 -20.48
C ASP A 357 -28.22 8.06 -20.27
N ILE A 358 -28.25 6.72 -20.34
CA ILE A 358 -27.08 5.86 -20.21
C ILE A 358 -27.12 4.79 -21.29
N PHE A 359 -26.17 4.85 -22.23
CA PHE A 359 -25.92 3.84 -23.25
C PHE A 359 -24.99 2.76 -22.70
N VAL A 360 -25.47 1.51 -22.64
CA VAL A 360 -24.63 0.35 -22.28
C VAL A 360 -23.66 0.05 -23.42
N ARG A 361 -22.39 -0.19 -23.11
CA ARG A 361 -21.41 -0.71 -24.07
C ARG A 361 -20.59 -1.84 -23.44
N THR A 362 -20.97 -3.07 -23.76
CA THR A 362 -20.27 -4.31 -23.38
C THR A 362 -19.08 -4.59 -24.30
N ASP A 363 -18.15 -3.64 -24.39
CA ASP A 363 -16.83 -3.90 -24.97
C ASP A 363 -15.98 -4.65 -23.93
N VAL A 364 -15.49 -5.83 -24.29
CA VAL A 364 -14.40 -6.52 -23.57
C VAL A 364 -13.19 -5.59 -23.55
N ASP A 365 -12.62 -5.32 -22.38
CA ASP A 365 -11.55 -4.33 -22.22
C ASP A 365 -10.27 -4.82 -22.95
N PRO A 366 -9.77 -4.10 -23.97
CA PRO A 366 -8.56 -4.50 -24.69
C PRO A 366 -7.26 -4.17 -23.94
N PHE A 367 -7.35 -3.77 -22.65
CA PHE A 367 -6.22 -3.33 -21.82
C PHE A 367 -6.13 -4.03 -20.44
N LEU A 368 -6.51 -5.31 -20.37
CA LEU A 368 -6.07 -6.25 -19.30
C LEU A 368 -4.61 -6.69 -19.50
#